data_AF-G9NQ71-F1
#
_entry.id   AF-G9NQ71-F1
#
_cell.length_a   1.000
_cell.length_b   1.000
_cell.length_c   1.000
_cell.angle_alpha   90.00
_cell.angle_beta   90.00
_cell.angle_gamma   90.00
#
_symmetry.space_group_name_H-M   'P 1'
#
loop_
_entity.id
_entity.type
_entity.pdbx_description
1 polymer ?
#
loop_
_entity_poly.entity_id
_entity_poly.type
_entity_poly.pdbx_seq_one_letter_code
_entity_poly.pdbx_strand_id
1 'polypeptide(L)'
;MRFILLAALIAPLASAAVAGVDIEARAEVEAIAKVEERSLLPLDKRSCVANGCKCSTKHPLKQGQYCGNCVWSNGDGYIITAKRVNNHVYECSPSGSCCDYGAGSDCGSGTARCG
;
A
#
# COMPACT_ATOMS: atom_id res chain seq x y z
N MET A 1 -0.96 41.37 75.08
CA MET A 1 -1.48 40.00 74.99
C MET A 1 -1.79 39.70 73.53
N ARG A 2 -1.37 38.51 73.07
CA ARG A 2 -1.35 38.03 71.68
C ARG A 2 -2.76 37.70 71.18
N PHE A 3 -3.13 38.17 69.99
CA PHE A 3 -4.16 37.54 69.17
C PHE A 3 -3.65 37.39 67.73
N ILE A 4 -3.84 36.16 67.25
CA ILE A 4 -3.47 35.57 65.96
C ILE A 4 -4.45 36.05 64.89
N LEU A 5 -4.01 36.21 63.62
CA LEU A 5 -4.71 35.70 62.42
C LEU A 5 -3.95 36.02 61.13
N LEU A 6 -3.75 34.97 60.33
CA LEU A 6 -3.25 34.97 58.95
C LEU A 6 -4.15 35.83 58.04
N ALA A 7 -3.55 36.54 57.08
CA ALA A 7 -4.16 36.73 55.76
C ALA A 7 -3.09 37.02 54.72
N ALA A 8 -3.09 36.19 53.68
CA ALA A 8 -2.23 36.24 52.51
C ALA A 8 -2.44 37.53 51.69
N LEU A 9 -1.36 38.06 51.12
CA LEU A 9 -1.44 38.86 49.90
C LEU A 9 -0.33 38.42 48.93
N ILE A 10 -0.82 37.68 47.95
CA ILE A 10 -0.15 37.04 46.83
C ILE A 10 0.30 38.14 45.86
N ALA A 11 1.60 38.23 45.56
CA ALA A 11 2.09 39.08 44.48
C ALA A 11 1.93 38.34 43.12
N PRO A 12 1.45 39.00 42.06
CA PRO A 12 1.20 38.35 40.78
C PRO A 12 2.36 38.49 39.79
N LEU A 13 2.41 37.53 38.87
CA LEU A 13 2.84 37.62 37.46
C LEU A 13 4.32 37.95 37.17
N ALA A 14 5.07 36.88 36.90
CA ALA A 14 5.99 36.85 35.77
C ALA A 14 5.78 35.53 35.01
N SER A 15 4.81 35.53 34.09
CA SER A 15 4.72 34.49 33.06
C SER A 15 5.84 34.75 32.06
N ALA A 16 6.95 34.05 32.23
CA ALA A 16 8.07 34.10 31.30
C ALA A 16 7.79 33.13 30.13
N ALA A 17 7.70 33.71 28.94
CA ALA A 17 7.98 33.15 27.62
C ALA A 17 7.18 31.90 27.18
N VAL A 18 6.17 32.15 26.34
CA VAL A 18 5.74 31.22 25.29
C VAL A 18 6.91 31.01 24.32
N ALA A 19 7.65 29.92 24.48
CA ALA A 19 8.58 29.42 23.47
C ALA A 19 8.32 27.91 23.32
N GLY A 20 7.21 27.57 22.67
CA GLY A 20 6.78 26.17 22.57
C GLY A 20 5.75 25.87 21.51
N VAL A 21 5.62 26.67 20.44
CA VAL A 21 4.60 26.43 19.39
C VAL A 21 5.16 26.45 17.98
N ASP A 22 6.42 26.07 17.75
CA ASP A 22 7.00 26.23 16.41
C ASP A 22 7.89 25.09 15.91
N ILE A 23 8.10 24.02 16.66
CA ILE A 23 8.96 22.92 16.18
C ILE A 23 8.14 21.79 15.55
N GLU A 24 7.03 21.37 16.17
CA GLU A 24 6.15 20.32 15.62
C GLU A 24 5.40 20.77 14.36
N ALA A 25 4.85 21.99 14.34
CA ALA A 25 4.10 22.49 13.18
C ALA A 25 4.99 22.68 11.92
N ARG A 26 6.27 23.04 12.09
CA ARG A 26 7.23 23.17 10.98
C ARG A 26 7.64 21.82 10.41
N ALA A 27 7.80 20.81 11.27
CA ALA A 27 8.10 19.44 10.86
C ALA A 27 6.95 18.82 10.05
N GLU A 28 5.69 19.09 10.43
CA GLU A 28 4.53 18.63 9.67
C GLU A 28 4.41 19.33 8.30
N VAL A 29 4.62 20.64 8.22
CA VAL A 29 4.60 21.38 6.94
C VAL A 29 5.68 20.88 5.98
N GLU A 30 6.88 20.58 6.48
CA GLU A 30 7.97 20.02 5.68
C GLU A 30 7.68 18.57 5.23
N ALA A 31 7.05 17.76 6.10
CA ALA A 31 6.63 16.41 5.75
C ALA A 31 5.55 16.39 4.65
N ILE A 32 4.59 17.32 4.71
CA ILE A 32 3.53 17.45 3.69
C ILE A 32 4.12 17.90 2.35
N ALA A 33 5.02 18.89 2.34
CA ALA A 33 5.69 19.35 1.13
C ALA A 33 6.48 18.24 0.44
N LYS A 34 7.14 17.38 1.22
CA LYS A 34 7.92 16.24 0.70
C LYS A 34 7.05 15.12 0.11
N VAL A 35 5.83 14.95 0.62
CA VAL A 35 4.85 13.99 0.07
C VAL A 35 4.27 14.52 -1.25
N GLU A 36 4.01 15.82 -1.34
CA GLU A 36 3.52 16.46 -2.56
C GLU A 36 4.55 16.36 -3.69
N GLU A 37 5.82 16.66 -3.41
CA GLU A 37 6.90 16.54 -4.40
C GLU A 37 7.08 15.10 -4.93
N ARG A 38 6.99 14.10 -4.05
CA ARG A 38 7.05 12.68 -4.46
C ARG A 38 5.86 12.27 -5.33
N SER A 39 4.71 12.91 -5.16
CA SER A 39 3.49 12.62 -5.93
C SER A 39 3.54 13.22 -7.35
N LEU A 40 4.42 14.19 -7.58
CA LEU A 40 4.67 14.81 -8.89
C LEU A 40 5.73 14.06 -9.71
N LEU A 41 6.43 13.10 -9.10
CA LEU A 41 7.33 12.23 -9.84
C LEU A 41 6.52 11.33 -10.78
N PRO A 42 6.88 11.25 -12.07
CA PRO A 42 6.20 10.38 -13.00
C PRO A 42 6.34 8.92 -12.52
N LEU A 43 5.21 8.27 -12.26
CA LEU A 43 5.22 6.84 -11.98
C LEU A 43 5.65 6.11 -13.25
N ASP A 44 6.70 5.30 -13.15
CA ASP A 44 7.12 4.45 -14.25
C ASP A 44 5.95 3.60 -14.73
N LYS A 45 5.78 3.57 -16.05
CA LYS A 45 4.79 2.73 -16.70
C LYS A 45 5.11 1.28 -16.32
N ARG A 46 4.13 0.58 -15.75
CA ARG A 46 4.26 -0.85 -15.43
C ARG A 46 4.72 -1.59 -16.69
N SER A 47 5.70 -2.47 -16.55
CA SER A 47 6.22 -3.30 -17.64
C SER A 47 5.20 -4.31 -18.18
N CYS A 48 4.04 -4.40 -17.55
CA CYS A 48 2.93 -5.27 -17.93
C CYS A 48 1.78 -4.52 -18.59
N VAL A 49 0.95 -5.27 -19.32
CA VAL A 49 -0.25 -4.78 -20.00
C VAL A 49 -1.48 -5.07 -19.16
N ALA A 50 -2.18 -4.03 -18.70
CA ALA A 50 -3.49 -4.15 -18.08
C ALA A 50 -4.58 -4.36 -19.16
N ASN A 51 -4.58 -5.53 -19.81
CA ASN A 51 -5.47 -5.88 -20.93
C ASN A 51 -6.91 -6.25 -20.52
N GLY A 52 -7.26 -6.06 -19.25
CA GLY A 52 -8.55 -6.48 -18.68
C GLY A 52 -8.60 -7.96 -18.27
N CYS A 53 -7.45 -8.63 -18.14
CA CYS A 53 -7.40 -9.97 -17.58
C CYS A 53 -7.98 -10.01 -16.15
N LYS A 54 -8.44 -11.20 -15.75
CA LYS A 54 -8.97 -11.46 -14.41
C LYS A 54 -8.36 -12.71 -13.83
N CYS A 55 -8.10 -12.68 -12.52
CA CYS A 55 -7.77 -13.85 -11.73
C CYS A 55 -8.98 -14.32 -10.94
N SER A 56 -9.07 -15.63 -10.71
CA SER A 56 -10.12 -16.28 -9.96
C SER A 56 -10.11 -15.77 -8.52
N THR A 57 -11.27 -15.32 -8.07
CA THR A 57 -11.54 -14.97 -6.66
C THR A 57 -12.27 -16.09 -5.92
N LYS A 58 -12.41 -17.28 -6.53
CA LYS A 58 -13.07 -18.44 -5.91
C LYS A 58 -12.37 -18.92 -4.64
N HIS A 59 -11.04 -18.81 -4.63
CA HIS A 59 -10.18 -19.17 -3.50
C HIS A 59 -9.27 -18.00 -3.15
N PRO A 60 -8.77 -17.92 -1.91
CA PRO A 60 -7.76 -16.94 -1.53
C PRO A 60 -6.52 -17.09 -2.40
N LEU A 61 -6.32 -16.15 -3.31
CA LEU A 61 -5.13 -16.05 -4.14
C LEU A 61 -4.18 -15.03 -3.53
N LYS A 62 -2.93 -15.44 -3.29
CA LYS A 62 -1.89 -14.50 -2.87
C LYS A 62 -1.60 -13.55 -4.03
N GLN A 63 -1.14 -12.35 -3.70
CA GLN A 63 -0.57 -11.49 -4.74
C GLN A 63 0.69 -12.16 -5.28
N GLY A 64 0.83 -12.21 -6.61
CA GLY A 64 2.01 -12.76 -7.25
C GLY A 64 1.80 -13.12 -8.72
N GLN A 65 2.80 -13.78 -9.28
CA GLN A 65 2.82 -14.20 -10.68
C GLN A 65 2.28 -15.61 -10.87
N TYR A 66 1.38 -15.76 -11.83
CA TYR A 66 0.72 -17.01 -12.18
C TYR A 66 0.75 -17.21 -13.69
N CYS A 67 1.10 -18.41 -14.14
CA CYS A 67 1.01 -18.75 -15.55
C CYS A 67 -0.44 -18.96 -16.00
N GLY A 68 -0.73 -18.66 -17.26
CA GLY A 68 -2.05 -18.85 -17.85
C GLY A 68 -2.49 -20.32 -17.98
N ASN A 69 -1.59 -21.30 -17.84
CA ASN A 69 -1.93 -22.72 -17.81
C ASN A 69 -2.28 -23.24 -16.40
N CYS A 70 -2.17 -22.39 -15.37
CA CYS A 70 -2.41 -22.81 -14.00
C CYS A 70 -3.90 -23.05 -13.72
N VAL A 71 -4.16 -24.17 -13.08
CA VAL A 71 -5.48 -24.60 -12.60
C VAL A 71 -5.42 -24.84 -11.09
N TRP A 72 -6.57 -24.70 -10.43
CA TRP A 72 -6.66 -25.06 -9.02
C TRP A 72 -6.50 -26.57 -8.83
N SER A 73 -5.73 -27.00 -7.83
CA SER A 73 -5.48 -28.43 -7.54
C SER A 73 -6.75 -29.22 -7.24
N ASN A 74 -7.83 -28.55 -6.82
CA ASN A 74 -9.13 -29.16 -6.56
C ASN A 74 -10.05 -29.23 -7.80
N GLY A 75 -9.59 -28.77 -8.97
CA GLY A 75 -10.35 -28.85 -10.22
C GLY A 75 -11.30 -27.67 -10.49
N ASP A 76 -11.27 -26.59 -9.71
CA ASP A 76 -12.18 -25.44 -9.86
C ASP A 76 -11.93 -24.54 -11.08
N GLY A 77 -11.10 -25.02 -12.01
CA GLY A 77 -10.75 -24.38 -13.27
C GLY A 77 -9.46 -23.57 -13.20
N TYR A 78 -9.28 -22.69 -14.18
CA TYR A 78 -8.07 -21.89 -14.32
C TYR A 78 -7.98 -20.76 -13.30
N ILE A 79 -6.75 -20.45 -12.88
CA ILE A 79 -6.47 -19.28 -12.02
C ILE A 79 -6.76 -17.99 -12.79
N ILE A 80 -6.39 -17.91 -14.07
CA ILE A 80 -6.74 -16.77 -14.93
C ILE A 80 -8.08 -17.06 -15.59
N THR A 81 -9.06 -16.18 -15.40
CA THR A 81 -10.46 -16.42 -15.82
C THR A 81 -10.88 -15.57 -17.01
N ALA A 82 -10.16 -14.48 -17.32
CA ALA A 82 -10.42 -13.63 -18.48
C ALA A 82 -9.13 -13.26 -19.21
N LYS A 83 -9.20 -13.12 -20.55
CA LYS A 83 -8.08 -12.80 -21.44
C LYS A 83 -6.86 -13.72 -21.25
N ARG A 84 -7.10 -14.96 -20.84
CA ARG A 84 -6.08 -15.97 -20.58
C ARG A 84 -5.42 -16.45 -21.87
N VAL A 85 -4.09 -16.48 -21.85
CA VAL A 85 -3.22 -17.10 -22.84
C VAL A 85 -2.33 -18.11 -22.12
N ASN A 86 -2.27 -19.33 -22.63
CA ASN A 86 -1.73 -20.48 -21.91
C ASN A 86 -0.27 -20.32 -21.46
N ASN A 87 0.56 -19.68 -22.28
CA ASN A 87 1.99 -19.50 -22.05
C ASN A 87 2.36 -18.10 -21.51
N HIS A 88 1.39 -17.30 -21.07
CA HIS A 88 1.66 -15.97 -20.51
C HIS A 88 1.81 -15.98 -18.98
N VAL A 89 2.56 -15.01 -18.45
CA VAL A 89 2.68 -14.73 -17.02
C VAL A 89 1.76 -13.57 -16.64
N TYR A 90 0.97 -13.74 -15.58
CA TYR A 90 0.04 -12.73 -15.07
C TYR A 90 0.38 -12.36 -13.64
N GLU A 91 0.45 -11.07 -13.31
CA GLU A 91 0.45 -10.61 -11.92
C GLU A 91 -0.99 -10.55 -11.42
N CYS A 92 -1.37 -11.40 -10.47
CA CYS A 92 -2.69 -11.35 -9.85
C CYS A 92 -2.70 -10.49 -8.60
N SER A 93 -3.69 -9.59 -8.52
CA SER A 93 -4.09 -8.92 -7.29
C SER A 93 -5.08 -9.80 -6.52
N PRO A 94 -5.11 -9.71 -5.17
CA PRO A 94 -6.16 -10.35 -4.37
C PRO A 94 -7.59 -9.90 -4.73
N SER A 95 -7.73 -8.74 -5.36
CA SER A 95 -9.02 -8.24 -5.88
C SER A 95 -9.48 -8.91 -7.19
N GLY A 96 -8.68 -9.84 -7.74
CA GLY A 96 -8.96 -10.52 -9.00
C GLY A 96 -8.59 -9.71 -10.25
N SER A 97 -8.06 -8.49 -10.10
CA SER A 97 -7.47 -7.75 -11.21
C SER A 97 -6.09 -8.33 -11.55
N CYS A 98 -5.68 -8.28 -12.82
CA CYS A 98 -4.31 -8.65 -13.17
C CYS A 98 -3.67 -7.79 -14.25
N CYS A 99 -2.37 -8.03 -14.41
CA CYS A 99 -1.54 -7.46 -15.45
C CYS A 99 -0.82 -8.59 -16.19
N ASP A 100 -0.79 -8.53 -17.52
CA ASP A 100 -0.16 -9.53 -18.38
C ASP A 100 1.27 -9.10 -18.73
N TYR A 101 2.26 -9.93 -18.38
CA TYR A 101 3.68 -9.71 -18.71
C TYR A 101 4.09 -10.34 -20.05
N GLY A 102 3.18 -11.03 -20.75
CA GLY A 102 3.47 -11.75 -21.97
C GLY A 102 4.03 -13.15 -21.71
N ALA A 103 4.64 -13.74 -22.74
CA ALA A 103 5.10 -15.12 -22.71
C ALA A 103 6.21 -15.35 -21.67
N GLY A 104 6.04 -16.39 -20.84
CA GLY A 104 7.06 -16.87 -19.90
C GLY A 104 7.65 -18.20 -20.38
N SER A 105 8.96 -18.39 -20.19
CA SER A 105 9.66 -19.61 -20.60
C SER A 105 9.20 -20.87 -19.86
N ASP A 106 8.65 -20.71 -18.65
CA ASP A 106 8.11 -21.80 -17.84
C ASP A 106 6.60 -21.99 -18.00
N CYS A 107 5.89 -21.05 -18.63
CA CYS A 107 4.44 -21.13 -18.79
C CYS A 107 4.04 -22.01 -19.97
N GLY A 108 2.94 -22.75 -19.81
CA GLY A 108 2.47 -23.74 -20.78
C GLY A 108 3.11 -25.12 -20.64
N SER A 109 3.97 -25.32 -19.64
CA SER A 109 4.55 -26.62 -19.28
C SER A 109 4.02 -27.12 -17.93
N GLY A 110 4.39 -28.35 -17.56
CA GLY A 110 4.10 -28.91 -16.23
C GLY A 110 4.90 -28.28 -15.08
N THR A 111 5.89 -27.43 -15.37
CA THR A 111 6.73 -26.74 -14.37
C THR A 111 6.36 -25.27 -14.21
N ALA A 112 5.17 -24.89 -14.67
CA ALA A 112 4.68 -23.52 -14.62
C ALA A 112 4.58 -22.98 -13.18
N ARG A 113 4.89 -21.70 -12.99
CA ARG A 113 4.65 -21.01 -11.71
C ARG A 113 3.15 -20.80 -11.49
N CYS A 114 2.57 -21.57 -10.56
CA CYS A 114 1.15 -21.51 -10.21
C CYS A 114 0.88 -20.95 -8.80
N GLY A 115 1.88 -20.27 -8.23
CA GLY A 115 1.86 -19.77 -6.85
C GLY A 115 2.33 -20.79 -5.84
#